data_AF-A0AAD3XUD9-F1
#
_entry.id   AF-A0AAD3XUD9-F1
#
_cell.length_a   1.000
_cell.length_b   1.000
_cell.length_c   1.000
_cell.angle_alpha   90.00
_cell.angle_beta   90.00
_cell.angle_gamma   90.00
#
_symmetry.space_group_name_H-M   'P 1'
#
loop_
_entity.id
_entity.type
_entity.pdbx_description
1 polymer ?
#
loop_
_entity_poly.entity_id
_entity_poly.type
_entity_poly.pdbx_seq_one_letter_code
_entity_poly.pdbx_strand_id
1 'polypeptide(L)'
;MAKEEKLPKVKVDSIEDELIEFAHGKIVLALEGGSDLHSLANSVLSAWKYSLDGKPILGSSQSYSYTFQSTWQVIETVRRKMSSYWPNLAKELPKKLMSYKALPSQFGDVNSD
;
A
#
# COMPACT_ATOMS: atom_id res chain seq x y z
N MET A 1 -2.87 38.70 -1.60
CA MET A 1 -3.00 37.47 -2.42
C MET A 1 -2.00 36.46 -1.89
N ALA A 2 -2.46 35.47 -1.11
CA ALA A 2 -1.61 34.37 -0.68
C ALA A 2 -1.43 33.40 -1.87
N LYS A 3 -0.19 33.04 -2.20
CA LYS A 3 0.10 31.98 -3.16
C LYS A 3 -0.23 30.66 -2.47
N GLU A 4 -1.17 29.89 -3.02
CA GLU A 4 -1.31 28.48 -2.65
C GLU A 4 -0.02 27.76 -3.02
N GLU A 5 0.77 27.39 -2.01
CA GLU A 5 1.88 26.46 -2.16
C GLU A 5 1.27 25.07 -2.41
N LYS A 6 1.16 24.69 -3.69
CA LYS A 6 0.80 23.32 -4.07
C LYS A 6 1.92 22.40 -3.57
N LEU A 7 1.66 21.74 -2.44
CA LEU A 7 2.48 20.63 -1.94
C LEU A 7 2.79 19.67 -3.10
N PRO A 8 4.05 19.24 -3.27
CA PRO A 8 4.43 18.33 -4.33
C PRO A 8 3.64 17.03 -4.16
N LYS A 9 2.81 16.70 -5.15
CA LYS A 9 2.08 15.43 -5.21
C LYS A 9 3.11 14.33 -5.42
N VAL A 10 3.45 13.61 -4.37
CA VAL A 10 4.30 12.41 -4.46
C VAL A 10 3.43 11.28 -5.01
N LYS A 11 3.89 10.66 -6.11
CA LYS A 11 3.27 9.45 -6.67
C LYS A 11 3.51 8.31 -5.68
N VAL A 12 2.43 7.69 -5.21
CA VAL A 12 2.50 6.40 -4.53
C VAL A 12 2.17 5.38 -5.61
N ASP A 13 3.11 4.49 -5.90
CA ASP A 13 2.90 3.42 -6.87
C ASP A 13 1.93 2.40 -6.24
N SER A 14 0.86 2.09 -6.96
CA SER A 14 -0.14 1.10 -6.56
C SER A 14 0.42 -0.32 -6.76
N ILE A 15 -0.21 -1.34 -6.16
CA ILE A 15 0.20 -2.73 -6.40
C ILE A 15 0.11 -3.08 -7.89
N GLU A 16 -0.82 -2.47 -8.62
CA GLU A 16 -0.95 -2.62 -10.06
C GLU A 16 0.22 -1.95 -10.82
N ASP A 17 0.78 -0.83 -10.32
CA ASP A 17 2.00 -0.22 -10.87
C ASP A 17 3.16 -1.19 -10.80
N GLU A 18 3.38 -1.80 -9.63
CA GLU A 18 4.45 -2.77 -9.45
C GLU A 18 4.25 -4.00 -10.36
N LEU A 19 3.02 -4.49 -10.51
CA LEU A 19 2.74 -5.71 -11.28
C LEU A 19 2.88 -5.53 -12.80
N ILE A 20 2.53 -4.37 -13.36
CA ILE A 20 2.63 -4.12 -14.81
C ILE A 20 4.09 -4.06 -15.28
N GLU A 21 5.03 -3.71 -14.41
CA GLU A 21 6.47 -3.72 -14.75
C GLU A 21 6.99 -5.14 -15.04
N PHE A 22 6.30 -6.18 -14.57
CA PHE A 22 6.68 -7.57 -14.81
C PHE A 22 6.08 -8.12 -16.11
N ALA A 23 6.75 -9.14 -16.67
CA ALA A 23 6.27 -9.92 -17.84
C ALA A 23 5.82 -9.08 -19.05
N HIS A 24 6.40 -7.90 -19.25
CA HIS A 24 6.02 -6.92 -20.29
C HIS A 24 4.53 -6.50 -20.19
N GLY A 25 4.01 -6.32 -18.98
CA GLY A 25 2.62 -5.90 -18.74
C GLY A 25 1.58 -6.97 -19.04
N LYS A 26 1.98 -8.22 -19.27
CA LYS A 26 1.05 -9.34 -19.49
C LYS A 26 0.55 -9.88 -18.15
N ILE A 27 -0.51 -9.27 -17.65
CA ILE A 27 -1.14 -9.64 -16.38
C ILE A 27 -2.56 -10.17 -16.61
N VAL A 28 -2.97 -11.15 -15.81
CA VAL A 28 -4.35 -11.64 -15.72
C VAL A 28 -4.75 -11.57 -14.26
N LEU A 29 -5.79 -10.79 -13.95
CA LEU A 29 -6.35 -10.69 -12.61
C LEU A 29 -7.56 -11.62 -12.50
N ALA A 30 -7.52 -12.55 -11.54
CA ALA A 30 -8.62 -13.44 -11.23
C ALA A 30 -9.38 -12.91 -10.01
N LEU A 31 -10.70 -12.74 -10.13
CA LEU A 31 -11.54 -12.34 -9.02
C LEU A 31 -11.66 -13.51 -8.02
N GLU A 32 -11.32 -13.25 -6.76
CA GLU A 32 -11.41 -14.22 -5.67
C GLU A 32 -12.53 -13.84 -4.70
N GLY A 33 -12.18 -13.40 -3.48
CA GLY A 33 -13.12 -12.98 -2.45
C GLY A 33 -13.48 -11.50 -2.51
N GLY A 34 -14.36 -11.09 -1.60
CA GLY A 34 -14.84 -9.71 -1.46
C GLY A 34 -16.34 -9.71 -1.17
N SER A 35 -16.71 -9.64 0.11
CA SER A 35 -18.11 -9.70 0.53
C SER A 35 -18.85 -8.37 0.38
N ASP A 36 -18.13 -7.26 0.48
CA ASP A 36 -18.70 -5.93 0.26
C ASP A 36 -18.72 -5.59 -1.24
N LEU A 37 -19.91 -5.64 -1.83
CA LEU A 37 -20.10 -5.43 -3.27
C LEU A 37 -19.64 -4.04 -3.73
N HIS A 38 -19.77 -3.02 -2.89
CA HIS A 38 -19.36 -1.67 -3.22
C HIS A 38 -17.84 -1.55 -3.31
N SER A 39 -17.13 -2.04 -2.28
CA SER A 39 -15.67 -2.10 -2.24
C SER A 39 -15.12 -2.98 -3.35
N LEU A 40 -15.77 -4.10 -3.64
CA LEU A 40 -15.40 -4.99 -4.74
C LEU A 40 -15.51 -4.28 -6.09
N ALA A 41 -16.65 -3.66 -6.38
CA ALA A 41 -16.86 -2.92 -7.63
C ALA A 41 -15.85 -1.78 -7.80
N ASN A 42 -15.56 -1.04 -6.73
CA ASN A 42 -14.56 0.03 -6.76
C ASN A 42 -13.14 -0.50 -6.99
N SER A 43 -12.77 -1.61 -6.36
CA SER A 43 -11.44 -2.21 -6.48
C SER A 43 -11.20 -2.78 -7.88
N VAL A 44 -12.20 -3.49 -8.44
CA VAL A 44 -12.13 -4.00 -9.82
C VAL A 44 -12.06 -2.86 -10.83
N LEU A 45 -12.88 -1.81 -10.64
CA LEU A 45 -12.84 -0.62 -11.49
C LEU A 45 -11.49 0.10 -11.41
N SER A 46 -10.88 0.16 -10.23
CA SER A 46 -9.54 0.72 -10.03
C SER A 46 -8.48 -0.05 -10.80
N ALA A 47 -8.43 -1.38 -10.60
CA ALA A 47 -7.48 -2.25 -11.25
C ALA A 47 -7.60 -2.18 -12.79
N TRP A 48 -8.83 -2.10 -13.32
CA TRP A 48 -9.06 -1.97 -14.74
C TRP A 48 -8.61 -0.60 -15.28
N LYS A 49 -9.03 0.50 -14.64
CA LYS A 49 -8.60 1.86 -15.04
C LYS A 49 -7.07 1.97 -15.09
N TYR A 50 -6.39 1.36 -14.12
CA TYR A 50 -4.95 1.32 -14.11
C TYR A 50 -4.38 0.56 -15.32
N SER A 51 -4.88 -0.65 -15.59
CA SER A 51 -4.43 -1.48 -16.71
C SER A 51 -4.64 -0.87 -18.09
N LEU A 52 -5.67 -0.03 -18.29
CA LEU A 52 -5.96 0.59 -19.58
C LEU A 52 -5.27 1.94 -19.77
N ASP A 53 -5.35 2.82 -18.77
CA ASP A 53 -4.95 4.21 -18.95
C ASP A 53 -3.56 4.52 -18.39
N GLY A 54 -2.92 3.58 -17.67
CA GLY A 54 -1.63 3.78 -17.00
C GLY A 54 -1.62 4.94 -16.01
N LYS A 55 -2.81 5.43 -15.63
CA LYS A 55 -2.98 6.58 -14.75
C LYS A 55 -3.20 6.06 -13.33
N PRO A 56 -2.25 6.28 -12.42
CA PRO A 56 -2.47 5.96 -11.01
C PRO A 56 -3.68 6.75 -10.52
N ILE A 57 -4.55 6.10 -9.75
CA ILE A 57 -5.56 6.83 -8.97
C ILE A 57 -4.77 7.66 -7.97
N LEU A 58 -4.91 8.98 -8.05
CA LEU A 58 -4.22 9.92 -7.18
C LEU A 58 -4.73 9.72 -5.74
N GLY A 59 -4.07 8.84 -4.99
CA GLY A 59 -4.34 8.61 -3.58
C GLY A 59 -4.07 9.87 -2.77
N SER A 60 -4.87 10.11 -1.72
CA SER A 60 -4.63 11.18 -0.78
C SER A 60 -3.30 10.95 -0.05
N SER A 61 -2.31 11.76 -0.40
CA SER A 61 -1.03 11.88 0.31
C SER A 61 -1.26 12.42 1.72
N GLN A 62 -1.44 11.55 2.72
CA GLN A 62 -1.06 11.83 4.11
C GLN A 62 -1.08 10.59 5.03
N SER A 63 -0.28 9.56 4.75
CA SER A 63 0.16 8.65 5.81
C SER A 63 1.37 7.85 5.34
N TYR A 64 2.55 8.45 5.44
CA TYR A 64 3.78 7.69 5.30
C TYR A 64 3.82 6.63 6.41
N SER A 65 3.63 5.37 6.01
CA SER A 65 4.15 4.16 6.63
C SER A 65 3.92 3.97 8.13
N TYR A 66 2.70 4.18 8.64
CA TYR A 66 2.34 3.66 9.97
C TYR A 66 1.84 2.23 9.84
N THR A 67 2.75 1.33 9.47
CA THR A 67 2.50 -0.10 9.54
C THR A 67 2.62 -0.53 11.00
N PHE A 68 1.65 -1.31 11.51
CA PHE A 68 1.68 -1.77 12.89
C PHE A 68 2.88 -2.72 13.15
N GLN A 69 3.37 -2.78 14.39
CA GLN A 69 4.54 -3.59 14.75
C GLN A 69 4.36 -5.07 14.37
N SER A 70 3.15 -5.63 14.51
CA SER A 70 2.90 -7.03 14.12
C SER A 70 3.10 -7.25 12.61
N THR A 71 2.78 -6.27 11.77
CA THR A 71 3.02 -6.39 10.32
C THR A 71 4.51 -6.47 10.02
N TRP A 72 5.34 -5.66 10.69
CA TRP A 72 6.80 -5.74 10.55
C TRP A 72 7.37 -7.09 10.97
N GLN A 73 6.88 -7.66 12.07
CA GLN A 73 7.27 -8.99 12.53
C GLN A 73 6.93 -10.09 11.51
N VAL A 74 5.77 -9.99 10.86
CA VAL A 74 5.38 -10.92 9.79
C VAL A 74 6.32 -10.77 8.58
N ILE A 75 6.59 -9.55 8.14
CA ILE A 75 7.50 -9.29 7.02
C ILE A 75 8.89 -9.87 7.28
N GLU A 76 9.47 -9.62 8.46
CA GLU A 76 10.79 -10.14 8.83
C GLU A 76 10.81 -11.67 8.86
N THR A 77 9.75 -12.28 9.42
CA THR A 77 9.62 -13.74 9.49
C THR A 77 9.59 -14.37 8.09
N VAL A 78 8.80 -13.80 7.18
CA VAL A 78 8.71 -14.28 5.79
C VAL A 78 10.06 -14.14 5.08
N ARG A 79 10.71 -12.96 5.18
CA ARG A 79 12.02 -12.72 4.56
C ARG A 79 13.07 -13.71 5.02
N ARG A 80 13.16 -13.96 6.34
CA ARG A 80 14.11 -14.91 6.92
C ARG A 80 13.87 -16.34 6.44
N LYS A 81 12.61 -16.76 6.33
CA LYS A 81 12.26 -18.12 5.87
C LYS A 81 12.48 -18.31 4.37
N MET A 82 12.29 -17.26 3.58
CA MET A 82 12.38 -17.30 2.12
C MET A 82 13.76 -16.95 1.56
N SER A 83 14.66 -16.37 2.35
CA SER A 83 15.99 -15.95 1.90
C SER A 83 16.87 -17.08 1.36
N SER A 84 16.65 -18.32 1.80
CA SER A 84 17.34 -19.51 1.27
C SER A 84 16.99 -19.82 -0.18
N TYR A 85 15.81 -19.37 -0.64
CA TYR A 85 15.32 -19.62 -2.01
C TYR A 85 15.38 -18.35 -2.87
N TRP A 86 15.24 -17.18 -2.24
CA TRP A 86 15.19 -15.88 -2.91
C TRP A 86 16.26 -14.94 -2.32
N PRO A 87 17.48 -14.89 -2.89
CA PRO A 87 18.60 -14.13 -2.34
C PRO A 87 18.32 -12.64 -2.13
N ASN A 88 17.43 -12.05 -2.93
CA ASN A 88 17.02 -10.64 -2.80
C ASN A 88 16.35 -10.34 -1.45
N LEU A 89 15.83 -11.36 -0.75
CA LEU A 89 15.21 -11.22 0.56
C LEU A 89 16.19 -11.30 1.73
N ALA A 90 17.45 -11.70 1.49
CA ALA A 90 18.45 -11.88 2.54
C ALA A 90 18.93 -10.55 3.17
N LYS A 91 18.79 -9.43 2.44
CA LYS A 91 19.17 -8.11 2.96
C LYS A 91 18.26 -7.69 4.10
N GLU A 92 18.84 -7.22 5.19
CA GLU A 92 18.09 -6.65 6.31
C GLU A 92 17.34 -5.38 5.88
N LEU A 93 16.14 -5.18 6.43
CA LEU A 93 15.36 -3.98 6.19
C LEU A 93 15.95 -2.80 7.00
N PRO A 94 15.92 -1.57 6.45
CA PRO A 94 16.35 -0.38 7.19
C PRO A 94 15.59 -0.23 8.52
N LYS A 95 16.32 -0.19 9.65
CA LYS A 95 15.74 -0.04 11.00
C LYS A 95 14.84 1.20 11.14
N LYS A 96 15.13 2.25 10.37
CA LYS A 96 14.32 3.48 10.31
C LYS A 96 12.89 3.19 9.82
N LEU A 97 12.71 2.29 8.85
CA LEU A 97 11.38 1.91 8.34
C LEU A 97 10.56 1.12 9.37
N MET A 98 11.23 0.29 10.17
CA MET A 98 10.56 -0.52 11.20
C MET A 98 10.22 0.27 12.47
N SER A 99 10.69 1.51 12.58
CA SER A 99 10.49 2.37 13.76
C SER A 99 9.24 3.25 13.69
N TYR A 100 8.58 3.33 12.54
CA TYR A 100 7.34 4.09 12.39
C TYR A 100 6.18 3.36 13.11
N LYS A 101 5.87 3.81 14.32
CA LYS A 101 4.82 3.23 15.17
C LYS A 101 3.51 3.97 14.97
N ALA A 102 2.47 3.29 14.46
CA ALA A 102 1.08 3.71 14.60
C ALA A 102 0.83 4.41 15.94
N LEU A 103 0.60 5.74 15.97
CA LEU A 103 0.18 6.41 17.19
C LEU A 103 -1.19 5.81 17.49
N PRO A 104 -1.44 5.25 18.67
CA PRO A 104 -2.78 4.86 19.04
C PRO A 104 -3.65 6.11 18.91
N SER A 105 -4.57 6.10 17.95
CA SER A 105 -5.58 7.15 17.82
C SER A 105 -6.28 7.27 19.15
N GLN A 106 -6.29 8.49 19.68
CA GLN A 106 -7.09 8.94 20.79
C GLN A 106 -8.56 8.76 20.36
N PHE A 107 -9.10 7.54 20.48
CA PHE A 107 -10.54 7.34 20.52
C PHE A 107 -11.00 7.98 21.82
N GLY A 108 -11.34 9.27 21.75
CA GLY A 108 -12.11 9.91 22.79
C GLY A 108 -13.44 9.19 22.87
N ASP A 109 -13.72 8.59 24.03
CA ASP A 109 -15.07 8.24 24.44
C ASP A 109 -15.89 9.53 24.49
N VAL A 110 -16.50 9.90 23.36
CA VAL A 110 -17.62 10.82 23.33
C VAL A 110 -18.88 9.96 23.40
N ASN A 111 -19.28 9.65 24.63
CA ASN A 111 -20.67 9.44 24.97
C ASN A 111 -20.93 10.20 26.28
N SER A 112 -21.19 11.49 26.13
CA SER A 112 -22.06 12.23 27.04
C SER A 112 -23.36 12.46 26.26
N ASP A 113 -24.39 11.71 26.60
CA ASP A 113 -25.79 12.14 26.80
C ASP A 113 -26.64 10.92 27.21
#